data_AF-A0A956RM52-F1
#
_entry.id   AF-A0A956RM52-F1
#
_cell.length_a   1.000
_cell.length_b   1.000
_cell.length_c   1.000
_cell.angle_alpha   90.00
_cell.angle_beta   90.00
_cell.angle_gamma   90.00
#
_symmetry.space_group_name_H-M   'P 1'
#
loop_
_entity.id
_entity.type
_entity.pdbx_description
1 polymer ?
#
loop_
_entity_poly.entity_id
_entity_poly.type
_entity_poly.pdbx_seq_one_letter_code
_entity_poly.pdbx_strand_id
1 'polypeptide(L)'
;MTTAVHTDSAHDLTDVPRIVRYSIQLGVIQTVAVLLVSLTNRFLEGTADAAVTGVIVAIGAVATIFLPGIWTRARSIEGIAGAAGIGLGAALAFLVLDVVLLQPLGTWTNRWYEVGGHSNWWYHPVWWMVGSYLSWLGAYILSNQAARRGGEPSLGGAIGLVAVLTVILGAAAAVLHFPGAGWNVPTFAVAVMPALALGTVVSGLGGARN
;
A
#
# COMPACT_ATOMS: atom_id res chain seq x y z
N MET A 1 -27.11 0.77 -40.44
CA MET A 1 -26.89 0.25 -39.08
C MET A 1 -25.39 0.25 -38.84
N THR A 2 -24.89 1.32 -38.24
CA THR A 2 -23.48 1.47 -37.87
C THR A 2 -23.29 0.69 -36.57
N THR A 3 -22.70 -0.50 -36.66
CA THR A 3 -22.23 -1.23 -35.48
C THR A 3 -21.13 -0.42 -34.84
N ALA A 4 -21.43 0.23 -33.72
CA ALA A 4 -20.42 0.70 -32.79
C ALA A 4 -19.67 -0.53 -32.30
N VAL A 5 -18.58 -0.86 -32.99
CA VAL A 5 -17.57 -1.77 -32.46
C VAL A 5 -16.93 -1.00 -31.30
N HIS A 6 -17.49 -1.15 -30.11
CA HIS A 6 -16.75 -0.92 -28.89
C HIS A 6 -15.55 -1.86 -28.98
N THR A 7 -14.38 -1.33 -29.29
CA THR A 7 -13.14 -2.04 -29.04
C THR A 7 -13.11 -2.31 -27.54
N ASP A 8 -13.28 -3.57 -27.15
CA ASP A 8 -13.10 -4.11 -25.79
C ASP A 8 -11.63 -3.98 -25.33
N SER A 9 -11.03 -2.79 -25.46
CA SER A 9 -9.84 -2.43 -24.70
C SER A 9 -10.27 -2.16 -23.27
N ALA A 10 -10.44 -3.25 -22.51
CA ALA A 10 -10.62 -3.35 -21.06
C ALA A 10 -10.61 -2.00 -20.30
N HIS A 11 -11.80 -1.41 -20.14
CA HIS A 11 -11.98 -0.13 -19.43
C HIS A 11 -11.55 -0.24 -17.95
N ASP A 12 -10.94 0.83 -17.43
CA ASP A 12 -10.64 0.98 -16.00
C ASP A 12 -11.93 0.93 -15.16
N LEU A 13 -11.90 0.30 -13.99
CA LEU A 13 -13.08 0.12 -13.14
C LEU A 13 -13.06 1.15 -12.00
N THR A 14 -13.46 2.38 -12.32
CA THR A 14 -13.28 3.59 -11.48
C THR A 14 -14.57 4.30 -11.09
N ASP A 15 -15.73 3.65 -11.24
CA ASP A 15 -17.00 4.24 -10.82
C ASP A 15 -17.01 4.56 -9.31
N VAL A 16 -17.59 5.70 -8.94
CA VAL A 16 -17.56 6.22 -7.55
C VAL A 16 -18.09 5.18 -6.53
N PRO A 17 -19.23 4.49 -6.76
CA PRO A 17 -19.71 3.48 -5.83
C PRO A 17 -18.69 2.36 -5.59
N ARG A 18 -17.99 1.92 -6.64
CA ARG A 18 -16.94 0.92 -6.54
C ARG A 18 -15.72 1.43 -5.76
N ILE A 19 -15.26 2.66 -6.01
CA ILE A 19 -14.17 3.27 -5.24
C ILE A 19 -14.53 3.31 -3.75
N VAL A 20 -15.73 3.76 -3.40
CA VAL A 20 -16.20 3.81 -2.00
C VAL A 20 -16.25 2.42 -1.39
N ARG A 21 -16.83 1.44 -2.09
CA ARG A 21 -16.91 0.05 -1.60
C ARG A 21 -15.52 -0.52 -1.33
N TYR A 22 -14.59 -0.38 -2.27
CA TYR A 22 -13.25 -0.93 -2.12
C TYR A 22 -12.40 -0.16 -1.10
N SER A 23 -12.65 1.13 -0.92
CA SER A 23 -12.09 1.91 0.20
C SER A 23 -12.46 1.28 1.54
N ILE A 24 -13.74 0.98 1.74
CA ILE A 24 -14.22 0.36 2.98
C ILE A 24 -13.64 -1.04 3.15
N GLN A 25 -13.65 -1.87 2.09
CA GLN A 25 -13.09 -3.22 2.14
C GLN A 25 -11.60 -3.22 2.50
N LEU A 26 -10.80 -2.37 1.87
CA LEU A 26 -9.38 -2.25 2.19
C LEU A 26 -9.15 -1.70 3.60
N GLY A 27 -9.93 -0.70 4.03
CA GLY A 27 -9.87 -0.18 5.40
C GLY A 27 -10.16 -1.27 6.44
N VAL A 28 -11.13 -2.15 6.19
CA VAL A 28 -11.40 -3.31 7.05
C VAL A 28 -10.24 -4.30 7.04
N ILE A 29 -9.64 -4.60 5.89
CA ILE A 29 -8.44 -5.46 5.80
C ILE A 29 -7.29 -4.88 6.64
N GLN A 30 -7.06 -3.56 6.56
CA GLN A 30 -6.05 -2.87 7.35
C GLN A 30 -6.34 -2.95 8.85
N THR A 31 -7.60 -2.73 9.26
CA THR A 31 -8.05 -2.88 10.66
C THR A 31 -7.79 -4.29 11.19
N VAL A 32 -8.11 -5.32 10.41
CA VAL A 32 -7.86 -6.72 10.80
C VAL A 32 -6.36 -6.98 10.93
N ALA A 33 -5.55 -6.52 9.98
CA ALA A 33 -4.09 -6.69 10.05
C ALA A 33 -3.50 -6.03 11.31
N VAL A 34 -3.93 -4.81 11.63
CA VAL A 34 -3.52 -4.10 12.84
C VAL A 34 -3.95 -4.84 14.11
N LEU A 35 -5.19 -5.31 14.17
CA LEU A 35 -5.68 -6.07 15.31
C LEU A 35 -4.85 -7.35 15.51
N LEU A 36 -4.53 -8.06 14.42
CA LEU A 36 -3.69 -9.25 14.48
C LEU A 36 -2.27 -8.94 14.96
N VAL A 37 -1.66 -7.84 14.51
CA VAL A 37 -0.37 -7.37 15.05
C VAL A 37 -0.49 -7.10 16.56
N SER A 38 -1.53 -6.38 16.98
CA SER A 38 -1.73 -6.11 18.41
C SER A 38 -1.91 -7.36 19.24
N LEU A 39 -2.63 -8.37 18.74
CA LEU A 39 -2.79 -9.65 19.44
C LEU A 39 -1.46 -10.40 19.48
N THR A 40 -0.71 -10.41 18.37
CA THR A 40 0.61 -11.03 18.27
C THR A 40 1.56 -10.45 19.33
N ASN A 41 1.67 -9.12 19.39
CA ASN A 41 2.53 -8.42 20.35
C ASN A 41 2.09 -8.62 21.82
N ARG A 42 0.85 -9.04 22.07
CA ARG A 42 0.33 -9.31 23.42
C ARG A 42 0.56 -10.76 23.86
N PHE A 43 0.59 -11.70 22.92
CA PHE A 43 0.62 -13.13 23.24
C PHE A 43 1.93 -13.82 22.87
N LEU A 44 2.75 -13.21 22.02
CA LEU A 44 4.07 -13.70 21.62
C LEU A 44 5.15 -12.72 22.08
N GLU A 45 6.37 -13.25 22.21
CA GLU A 45 7.54 -12.46 22.56
C GLU A 45 8.74 -12.87 21.69
N GLY A 46 9.78 -12.03 21.68
CA GLY A 46 11.06 -12.32 21.02
C GLY A 46 10.92 -12.57 19.52
N THR A 47 11.60 -13.61 19.02
CA THR A 47 11.65 -13.91 17.58
C THR A 47 10.31 -14.36 17.01
N ALA A 48 9.46 -15.01 17.81
CA ALA A 48 8.16 -15.49 17.36
C ALA A 48 7.22 -14.30 17.05
N ASP A 49 7.17 -13.32 17.94
CA ASP A 49 6.46 -12.06 17.70
C ASP A 49 7.01 -11.36 16.44
N ALA A 50 8.32 -11.12 16.38
CA ALA A 50 8.93 -10.43 15.26
C ALA A 50 8.65 -11.09 13.91
N ALA A 51 8.70 -12.43 13.84
CA ALA A 51 8.41 -13.18 12.63
C ALA A 51 6.94 -13.07 12.21
N VAL A 52 6.01 -13.30 13.13
CA VAL A 52 4.57 -13.27 12.84
C VAL A 52 4.11 -11.85 12.50
N THR A 53 4.51 -10.86 13.29
CA THR A 53 4.25 -9.45 13.02
C THR A 53 4.83 -9.02 11.68
N GLY A 54 6.05 -9.45 11.34
CA GLY A 54 6.66 -9.20 10.04
C GLY A 54 5.83 -9.73 8.87
N VAL A 55 5.31 -10.96 8.99
CA VAL A 55 4.45 -11.58 7.97
C VAL A 55 3.12 -10.82 7.83
N ILE A 56 2.46 -10.49 8.94
CA ILE A 56 1.18 -9.78 8.91
C ILE A 56 1.36 -8.39 8.27
N VAL A 57 2.39 -7.65 8.67
CA VAL A 57 2.70 -6.33 8.12
C VAL A 57 3.04 -6.42 6.64
N ALA A 58 3.82 -7.41 6.22
CA ALA A 58 4.13 -7.61 4.80
C ALA A 58 2.88 -7.88 3.96
N ILE A 59 1.96 -8.72 4.45
CA ILE A 59 0.68 -9.00 3.78
C ILE A 59 -0.17 -7.72 3.71
N GLY A 60 -0.30 -6.98 4.82
CA GLY A 60 -1.05 -5.73 4.87
C GLY A 60 -0.48 -4.66 3.93
N ALA A 61 0.85 -4.57 3.84
CA ALA A 61 1.55 -3.67 2.92
C ALA A 61 1.29 -4.07 1.46
N VAL A 62 1.45 -5.34 1.11
CA VAL A 62 1.17 -5.86 -0.25
C VAL A 62 -0.29 -5.59 -0.65
N ALA A 63 -1.25 -5.84 0.25
CA ALA A 63 -2.65 -5.54 0.02
C ALA A 63 -2.86 -4.04 -0.23
N THR A 64 -2.29 -3.19 0.61
CA THR A 64 -2.43 -1.72 0.46
C THR A 64 -1.80 -1.20 -0.83
N ILE A 65 -0.66 -1.75 -1.24
CA ILE A 65 0.06 -1.31 -2.45
C ILE A 65 -0.67 -1.76 -3.73
N PHE A 66 -1.00 -3.05 -3.84
CA PHE A 66 -1.36 -3.64 -5.14
C PHE A 66 -2.84 -3.92 -5.33
N LEU A 67 -3.59 -4.18 -4.25
CA LEU A 67 -4.99 -4.58 -4.35
C LEU A 67 -5.88 -3.49 -4.98
N PRO A 68 -5.71 -2.19 -4.66
CA PRO A 68 -6.42 -1.12 -5.35
C PRO A 68 -6.23 -1.15 -6.87
N GLY A 69 -4.98 -1.30 -7.35
CA GLY A 69 -4.69 -1.35 -8.79
C GLY A 69 -5.27 -2.58 -9.49
N ILE A 70 -5.38 -3.72 -8.78
CA ILE A 70 -6.06 -4.92 -9.28
C ILE A 70 -7.57 -4.68 -9.40
N TRP A 71 -8.19 -4.10 -8.38
CA TRP A 71 -9.63 -3.85 -8.34
C TRP A 71 -10.11 -2.81 -9.35
N THR A 72 -9.30 -1.78 -9.61
CA THR A 72 -9.57 -0.80 -10.66
C THR A 72 -9.14 -1.27 -12.05
N ARG A 73 -8.47 -2.43 -12.16
CA ARG A 73 -7.83 -2.91 -13.39
C ARG A 73 -6.97 -1.82 -14.04
N ALA A 74 -6.15 -1.12 -13.27
CA ALA A 74 -5.42 0.05 -13.76
C ALA A 74 -4.67 -0.21 -15.09
N ARG A 75 -5.15 0.41 -16.16
CA ARG A 75 -4.57 0.45 -17.51
C ARG A 75 -4.28 1.88 -17.97
N SER A 76 -4.99 2.87 -17.45
CA SER A 76 -4.76 4.29 -17.73
C SER A 76 -4.48 5.10 -16.46
N ILE A 77 -4.25 6.40 -16.64
CA ILE A 77 -4.11 7.34 -15.52
C ILE A 77 -5.39 7.42 -14.67
N GLU A 78 -6.56 7.19 -15.27
CA GLU A 78 -7.83 7.17 -14.54
C GLU A 78 -7.88 5.97 -13.58
N GLY A 79 -7.54 4.77 -14.04
CA GLY A 79 -7.43 3.58 -13.20
C GLY A 79 -6.41 3.71 -12.07
N ILE A 80 -5.28 4.36 -12.33
CA ILE A 80 -4.25 4.66 -11.32
C ILE A 80 -4.78 5.67 -10.30
N ALA A 81 -5.44 6.73 -10.74
CA ALA A 81 -6.07 7.73 -9.87
C ALA A 81 -7.19 7.11 -9.01
N GLY A 82 -8.01 6.23 -9.59
CA GLY A 82 -9.02 5.48 -8.86
C GLY A 82 -8.43 4.56 -7.78
N ALA A 83 -7.30 3.90 -8.08
CA ALA A 83 -6.59 3.08 -7.11
C ALA A 83 -6.05 3.92 -5.94
N ALA A 84 -5.49 5.09 -6.23
CA ALA A 84 -5.08 6.04 -5.19
C ALA A 84 -6.27 6.55 -4.36
N GLY A 85 -7.41 6.82 -5.01
CA GLY A 85 -8.66 7.16 -4.33
C GLY A 85 -9.13 6.07 -3.37
N ILE A 86 -9.02 4.80 -3.75
CA ILE A 86 -9.28 3.66 -2.86
C ILE A 86 -8.31 3.67 -1.67
N GLY A 87 -7.01 3.90 -1.90
CA GLY A 87 -6.01 4.01 -0.83
C GLY A 87 -6.30 5.14 0.17
N LEU A 88 -6.69 6.31 -0.34
CA LEU A 88 -7.12 7.46 0.47
C LEU A 88 -8.36 7.13 1.30
N GLY A 89 -9.41 6.60 0.66
CA GLY A 89 -10.65 6.24 1.32
C GLY A 89 -10.48 5.11 2.34
N ALA A 90 -9.57 4.17 2.07
CA ALA A 90 -9.21 3.11 3.00
C ALA A 90 -8.55 3.66 4.26
N ALA A 91 -7.64 4.63 4.12
CA ALA A 91 -7.05 5.30 5.28
C ALA A 91 -8.12 6.00 6.13
N LEU A 92 -9.12 6.64 5.51
CA LEU A 92 -10.26 7.22 6.22
C LEU A 92 -11.11 6.17 6.93
N ALA A 93 -11.46 5.08 6.24
CA ALA A 93 -12.26 4.00 6.82
C ALA A 93 -11.52 3.31 7.98
N PHE A 94 -10.22 3.02 7.81
CA PHE A 94 -9.36 2.49 8.86
C PHE A 94 -9.33 3.43 10.07
N LEU A 95 -9.13 4.74 9.89
CA LEU A 95 -9.09 5.69 11.01
C LEU A 95 -10.40 5.74 11.81
N VAL A 96 -11.55 5.65 11.12
CA VAL A 96 -12.85 5.55 11.82
C VAL A 96 -12.89 4.28 12.67
N LEU A 97 -12.48 3.14 12.12
CA LEU A 97 -12.44 1.87 12.85
C LEU A 97 -11.41 1.89 13.98
N ASP A 98 -10.27 2.53 13.77
CA ASP A 98 -9.22 2.67 14.77
C ASP A 98 -9.73 3.46 15.98
N VAL A 99 -10.28 4.65 15.74
CA VAL A 99 -10.79 5.52 16.81
C VAL A 99 -12.00 4.91 17.52
N VAL A 100 -12.94 4.30 16.78
CA VAL A 100 -14.20 3.80 17.37
C VAL A 100 -14.04 2.41 17.98
N LEU A 101 -13.16 1.56 17.46
CA LEU A 101 -13.04 0.16 17.88
C LEU A 101 -11.67 -0.16 18.51
N LEU A 102 -10.56 0.13 17.83
CA LEU A 102 -9.25 -0.36 18.26
C LEU A 102 -8.68 0.41 19.45
N GLN A 103 -8.78 1.73 19.47
CA GLN A 103 -8.30 2.57 20.56
C GLN A 103 -9.01 2.27 21.89
N PRO A 104 -10.35 2.13 21.96
CA PRO A 104 -11.05 1.70 23.17
C PRO A 104 -10.60 0.33 23.72
N LEU A 105 -10.12 -0.56 22.86
CA LEU A 105 -9.60 -1.88 23.23
C LEU A 105 -8.14 -1.85 23.73
N GLY A 106 -7.52 -0.66 23.80
CA GLY A 106 -6.13 -0.49 24.21
C GLY A 106 -5.13 -1.11 23.22
N THR A 107 -5.49 -1.18 21.94
CA THR A 107 -4.66 -1.80 20.88
C THR A 107 -3.29 -1.12 20.74
N TRP A 108 -3.22 0.17 21.06
CA TRP A 108 -2.01 0.98 20.95
C TRP A 108 -1.57 1.56 22.28
N THR A 109 -0.27 1.77 22.43
CA THR A 109 0.26 2.70 23.43
C THR A 109 -0.11 4.12 23.02
N ASN A 110 -0.71 4.91 23.91
CA ASN A 110 -1.21 6.27 23.67
C ASN A 110 -0.15 7.31 23.22
N ARG A 111 1.07 6.90 22.88
CA ARG A 111 2.20 7.78 22.56
C ARG A 111 1.90 8.77 21.43
N TRP A 112 1.23 8.35 20.36
CA TRP A 112 0.86 9.24 19.25
C TRP A 112 -0.29 10.19 19.60
N TYR A 113 -1.20 9.74 20.47
CA TYR A 113 -2.26 10.58 21.03
C TYR A 113 -1.69 11.64 21.98
N GLU A 114 -0.70 11.28 22.80
CA GLU A 114 0.02 12.18 23.70
C GLU A 114 0.85 13.22 22.93
N VAL A 115 1.60 12.81 21.91
CA VAL A 115 2.36 13.73 21.03
C VAL A 115 1.42 14.74 20.35
N GLY A 116 0.19 14.33 20.06
CA GLY A 116 -0.85 15.17 19.48
C GLY A 116 -1.56 16.10 20.45
N GLY A 117 -1.17 16.16 21.72
CA GLY A 117 -1.90 16.89 22.75
C GLY A 117 -3.32 16.35 22.94
N HIS A 118 -3.47 15.03 22.98
CA HIS A 118 -4.77 14.33 23.03
C HIS A 118 -5.65 14.56 21.80
N SER A 119 -5.02 14.81 20.65
CA SER A 119 -5.68 14.83 19.34
C SER A 119 -5.06 13.78 18.45
N ASN A 120 -5.87 13.02 17.72
CA ASN A 120 -5.39 12.09 16.69
C ASN A 120 -5.27 12.77 15.31
N TRP A 121 -5.85 13.95 15.14
CA TRP A 121 -5.97 14.62 13.84
C TRP A 121 -4.64 15.01 13.21
N TRP A 122 -3.60 15.25 14.01
CA TRP A 122 -2.33 15.78 13.49
C TRP A 122 -1.60 14.79 12.58
N TYR A 123 -1.76 13.48 12.80
CA TYR A 123 -1.10 12.45 11.97
C TYR A 123 -2.01 11.87 10.89
N HIS A 124 -3.33 12.14 10.92
CA HIS A 124 -4.28 11.64 9.92
C HIS A 124 -3.86 12.00 8.49
N PRO A 125 -3.48 13.25 8.16
CA PRO A 125 -3.07 13.60 6.79
C PRO A 125 -1.85 12.80 6.31
N VAL A 126 -0.94 12.43 7.19
CA VAL A 126 0.23 11.61 6.84
C VAL A 126 -0.22 10.23 6.38
N TRP A 127 -1.15 9.58 7.09
CA TRP A 127 -1.70 8.28 6.68
C TRP A 127 -2.48 8.35 5.38
N TRP A 128 -3.23 9.44 5.16
CA TRP A 128 -3.96 9.67 3.92
C TRP A 128 -3.01 9.74 2.73
N MET A 129 -1.92 10.52 2.89
CA MET A 129 -0.88 10.63 1.87
C MET A 129 -0.18 9.30 1.63
N VAL A 130 0.17 8.56 2.70
CA VAL A 130 0.81 7.24 2.58
C VAL A 130 -0.12 6.25 1.87
N GLY A 131 -1.38 6.13 2.28
CA GLY A 131 -2.34 5.20 1.66
C GLY A 131 -2.55 5.49 0.18
N SER A 132 -2.69 6.78 -0.17
CA SER A 132 -2.79 7.24 -1.56
C SER A 132 -1.53 6.92 -2.36
N TYR A 133 -0.36 7.25 -1.81
CA TYR A 133 0.95 7.08 -2.44
C TYR A 133 1.24 5.61 -2.74
N LEU A 134 1.05 4.73 -1.76
CA LEU A 134 1.30 3.29 -1.89
C LEU A 134 0.43 2.69 -3.00
N SER A 135 -0.87 3.01 -2.97
CA SER A 135 -1.85 2.51 -3.94
C SER A 135 -1.60 3.07 -5.34
N TRP A 136 -1.23 4.35 -5.43
CA TRP A 136 -0.87 5.00 -6.69
C TRP A 136 0.33 4.32 -7.36
N LEU A 137 1.45 4.17 -6.64
CA LEU A 137 2.66 3.58 -7.22
C LEU A 137 2.51 2.09 -7.51
N GLY A 138 1.80 1.35 -6.65
CA GLY A 138 1.46 -0.04 -6.92
C GLY A 138 0.62 -0.20 -8.20
N ALA A 139 -0.40 0.63 -8.38
CA ALA A 139 -1.21 0.65 -9.60
C ALA A 139 -0.39 1.03 -10.84
N TYR A 140 0.55 1.98 -10.70
CA TYR A 140 1.44 2.37 -11.80
C TYR A 140 2.33 1.20 -12.24
N ILE A 141 2.93 0.47 -11.30
CA ILE A 141 3.74 -0.73 -11.58
C ILE A 141 2.92 -1.79 -12.32
N LEU A 142 1.68 -2.04 -11.87
CA LEU A 142 0.79 -3.01 -12.51
C LEU A 142 0.37 -2.57 -13.92
N SER A 143 0.04 -1.28 -14.10
CA SER A 143 -0.31 -0.71 -15.41
C SER A 143 0.84 -0.86 -16.40
N ASN A 144 2.05 -0.49 -15.98
CA ASN A 144 3.28 -0.64 -16.75
C ASN A 144 3.55 -2.10 -17.15
N GLN A 145 3.39 -3.06 -16.23
CA GLN A 145 3.55 -4.47 -16.55
C GLN A 145 2.54 -4.96 -17.59
N ALA A 146 1.29 -4.53 -17.47
CA ALA A 146 0.24 -4.90 -18.41
C ALA A 146 0.50 -4.33 -19.81
N ALA A 147 0.93 -3.07 -19.89
CA ALA A 147 1.29 -2.43 -21.14
C ALA A 147 2.44 -3.16 -21.87
N ARG A 148 3.47 -3.61 -21.14
CA ARG A 148 4.59 -4.36 -21.72
C ARG A 148 4.24 -5.77 -22.18
N ARG A 149 3.39 -6.46 -21.43
CA ARG A 149 3.06 -7.87 -21.67
C ARG A 149 1.87 -8.06 -22.61
N GLY A 150 1.13 -6.99 -22.90
CA GLY A 150 -0.12 -7.07 -23.67
C GLY A 150 -1.20 -7.92 -22.97
N GLY A 151 -1.11 -8.07 -21.64
CA GLY A 151 -1.90 -9.04 -20.89
C GLY A 151 -2.01 -8.70 -19.40
N GLU A 152 -2.38 -9.69 -18.58
CA GLU A 152 -2.55 -9.47 -17.14
C GLU A 152 -1.21 -9.20 -16.44
N PRO A 153 -1.17 -8.22 -15.52
CA PRO A 153 0.02 -7.94 -14.74
C PRO A 153 0.33 -9.10 -13.77
N SER A 154 1.60 -9.33 -13.50
CA SER A 154 2.02 -10.38 -12.56
C SER A 154 2.20 -9.78 -11.18
N LEU A 155 1.26 -10.08 -10.28
CA LEU A 155 1.36 -9.67 -8.88
C LEU A 155 2.66 -10.14 -8.23
N GLY A 156 3.05 -11.41 -8.45
CA GLY A 156 4.32 -11.94 -7.96
C GLY A 156 5.54 -11.19 -8.51
N GLY A 157 5.53 -10.81 -9.79
CA GLY A 157 6.58 -9.99 -10.38
C GLY A 157 6.63 -8.57 -9.81
N ALA A 158 5.48 -7.96 -9.53
CA ALA A 158 5.40 -6.62 -8.92
C ALA A 158 5.91 -6.64 -7.47
N ILE A 159 5.48 -7.63 -6.68
CA ILE A 159 5.95 -7.84 -5.30
C ILE A 159 7.46 -8.09 -5.30
N GLY A 160 7.95 -8.99 -6.16
CA GLY A 160 9.37 -9.30 -6.26
C GLY A 160 10.22 -8.08 -6.61
N LEU A 161 9.77 -7.27 -7.57
CA LEU A 161 10.44 -6.01 -7.93
C LEU A 161 10.56 -5.07 -6.73
N VAL A 162 9.46 -4.79 -6.04
CA VAL A 162 9.45 -3.86 -4.90
C VAL A 162 10.27 -4.41 -3.74
N ALA A 163 10.18 -5.72 -3.45
CA ALA A 163 10.94 -6.35 -2.39
C ALA A 163 12.46 -6.26 -2.63
N VAL A 164 12.91 -6.58 -3.86
CA VAL A 164 14.35 -6.47 -4.23
C VAL A 164 14.83 -5.03 -4.10
N LEU A 165 14.09 -4.06 -4.62
CA LEU A 165 14.47 -2.65 -4.52
C LEU A 165 14.46 -2.14 -3.08
N THR A 166 13.54 -2.62 -2.25
CA THR A 166 13.48 -2.30 -0.81
C THR A 166 14.74 -2.78 -0.10
N VAL A 167 15.16 -4.02 -0.38
CA VAL A 167 16.39 -4.58 0.21
C VAL A 167 17.61 -3.80 -0.26
N ILE A 168 17.72 -3.49 -1.55
CA ILE A 168 18.84 -2.71 -2.11
C ILE A 168 18.92 -1.33 -1.45
N LEU A 169 17.82 -0.60 -1.39
CA LEU A 169 17.80 0.76 -0.84
C LEU A 169 18.01 0.76 0.68
N GLY A 170 17.41 -0.17 1.42
CA GLY A 170 17.62 -0.31 2.86
C GLY A 170 19.06 -0.68 3.20
N ALA A 171 19.65 -1.63 2.48
CA ALA A 171 21.06 -1.99 2.63
C ALA A 171 21.99 -0.83 2.28
N ALA A 172 21.73 -0.12 1.17
CA ALA A 172 22.51 1.05 0.78
C ALA A 172 22.44 2.15 1.87
N ALA A 173 21.24 2.43 2.40
CA ALA A 173 21.08 3.41 3.48
C ALA A 173 21.87 3.01 4.75
N ALA A 174 21.84 1.73 5.14
CA ALA A 174 22.59 1.23 6.28
C ALA A 174 24.12 1.29 6.06
N VAL A 175 24.60 0.88 4.89
CA VAL A 175 26.03 0.89 4.53
C VAL A 175 26.59 2.30 4.40
N LEU A 176 25.79 3.23 3.83
CA LEU A 176 26.18 4.63 3.69
C LEU A 176 26.00 5.45 4.98
N HIS A 177 25.60 4.80 6.09
CA HIS A 177 25.34 5.43 7.37
C HIS A 177 24.36 6.60 7.28
N PHE A 178 23.29 6.44 6.48
CA PHE A 178 22.20 7.41 6.43
C PHE A 178 21.63 7.61 7.85
N PRO A 179 21.36 8.85 8.30
CA PRO A 179 20.92 9.09 9.67
C PRO A 179 19.69 8.25 10.06
N GLY A 180 19.82 7.47 11.14
CA GLY A 180 18.77 6.58 11.65
C GLY A 180 18.63 5.25 10.90
N ALA A 181 19.39 5.02 9.82
CA ALA A 181 19.41 3.75 9.10
C ALA A 181 20.31 2.72 9.80
N GLY A 182 19.86 1.47 9.81
CA GLY A 182 20.63 0.33 10.30
C GLY A 182 20.05 -0.98 9.77
N TRP A 183 20.66 -2.10 10.15
CA TRP A 183 20.17 -3.44 9.82
C TRP A 183 18.99 -3.83 10.71
N ASN A 184 17.88 -3.10 10.58
CA ASN A 184 16.70 -3.23 11.43
C ASN A 184 15.41 -3.06 10.61
N VAL A 185 14.32 -3.58 11.16
CA VAL A 185 12.99 -3.56 10.52
C VAL A 185 12.53 -2.14 10.15
N PRO A 186 12.67 -1.11 11.01
CA PRO A 186 12.27 0.26 10.64
C PRO A 186 12.93 0.79 9.37
N THR A 187 14.23 0.51 9.18
CA THR A 187 14.97 0.96 7.98
C THR A 187 14.36 0.37 6.72
N PHE A 188 14.13 -0.95 6.70
CA PHE A 188 13.55 -1.61 5.53
C PHE A 188 12.08 -1.25 5.33
N ALA A 189 11.30 -1.05 6.40
CA ALA A 189 9.93 -0.60 6.31
C ALA A 189 9.82 0.78 5.64
N VAL A 190 10.69 1.71 6.01
CA VAL A 190 10.75 3.05 5.37
C VAL A 190 11.28 2.94 3.94
N ALA A 191 12.26 2.07 3.68
CA ALA A 191 12.85 1.87 2.35
C ALA A 191 11.85 1.39 1.29
N VAL A 192 10.72 0.80 1.67
CA VAL A 192 9.63 0.42 0.74
C VAL A 192 9.12 1.62 -0.04
N MET A 193 9.04 2.81 0.59
CA MET A 193 8.52 4.00 -0.09
C MET A 193 9.38 4.44 -1.29
N PRO A 194 10.68 4.76 -1.12
CA PRO A 194 11.51 5.08 -2.27
C PRO A 194 11.69 3.87 -3.22
N ALA A 195 11.59 2.63 -2.73
CA ALA A 195 11.62 1.44 -3.59
C ALA A 195 10.42 1.37 -4.53
N LEU A 196 9.22 1.77 -4.10
CA LEU A 196 8.04 1.88 -4.96
C LEU A 196 8.23 2.96 -6.02
N ALA A 197 8.81 4.11 -5.66
CA ALA A 197 9.09 5.18 -6.62
C ALA A 197 10.07 4.69 -7.69
N LEU A 198 11.16 4.04 -7.27
CA LEU A 198 12.14 3.46 -8.19
C LEU A 198 11.54 2.31 -9.02
N GLY A 199 10.72 1.46 -8.41
CA GLY A 199 10.01 0.36 -9.08
C GLY A 199 9.06 0.87 -10.16
N THR A 200 8.46 2.03 -9.95
CA THR A 200 7.63 2.72 -10.95
C THR A 200 8.47 3.12 -12.17
N VAL A 201 9.66 3.68 -11.96
CA VAL A 201 10.60 4.01 -13.05
C VAL A 201 11.08 2.73 -13.77
N VAL A 202 11.53 1.74 -13.02
CA VAL A 202 12.05 0.47 -13.57
C VAL A 202 10.97 -0.29 -14.35
N SER A 203 9.72 -0.28 -13.87
CA SER A 203 8.57 -0.84 -14.59
C SER A 203 8.15 0.00 -15.80
N GLY A 204 8.62 1.24 -15.95
CA GLY A 204 8.44 2.06 -17.17
C GLY A 204 9.48 1.78 -18.27
N LEU A 205 10.73 1.44 -17.91
CA LEU A 205 11.83 1.11 -18.85
C LEU A 205 11.55 -0.02 -19.89
N GLY A 206 11.24 0.35 -21.14
CA GLY A 206 10.99 -0.61 -22.23
C GLY A 206 9.51 -0.84 -22.54
N GLY A 207 8.61 -0.01 -21.99
CA GLY A 207 7.28 0.18 -22.58
C GLY A 207 7.40 0.90 -23.92
N ALA A 208 6.58 0.53 -24.91
CA ALA A 208 6.47 1.27 -26.15
C ALA A 208 6.15 2.73 -25.84
N ARG A 209 6.97 3.66 -26.35
CA ARG A 209 6.59 5.06 -26.47
C ARG A 209 5.41 5.10 -27.43
N ASN A 210 4.20 5.26 -26.89
CA ASN A 210 3.09 5.77 -27.69
C ASN A 210 3.20 7.30 -27.69
#